data_AF-A0A6B2G1E3-F1
#
_entry.id   AF-A0A6B2G1E3-F1
#
_cell.length_a   1.000
_cell.length_b   1.000
_cell.length_c   1.000
_cell.angle_alpha   90.00
_cell.angle_beta   90.00
_cell.angle_gamma   90.00
#
_symmetry.space_group_name_H-M   'P 1'
#
loop_
_entity.id
_entity.type
_entity.pdbx_description
1 polymer ?
#
loop_
_entity_poly.entity_id
_entity_poly.type
_entity_poly.pdbx_seq_one_letter_code
_entity_poly.pdbx_strand_id
1 'polypeptide(L)'
;FNSCLIIIIFTDILSLISSLLFLSQIFSWATIGISCTRLFIAINALLVWLGILRYINYFPSYNLFMILIKNNFTFLMKFCLLVIIVFVPFSLCAYCTIGPYHQKFSSFLKVASVLFGLMNGDEIFITYQSMSIDSTIMLVFSKIFLSLFICLFMYGVISIFVAILNTYNSRDIKKGIITLFLEECDCSLCTIHHCRHPDLLISR
;
A
#
# COMPACT_ATOMS: atom_id res chain seq x y z
N PHE A 1 24.24 -2.53 4.22
CA PHE A 1 23.81 -1.12 4.42
C PHE A 1 22.51 -1.15 5.22
N ASN A 2 22.49 -0.63 6.45
CA ASN A 2 21.36 -0.80 7.36
C ASN A 2 20.23 0.15 6.97
N SER A 3 19.25 -0.31 6.19
CA SER A 3 18.06 0.47 5.77
C SER A 3 17.34 1.12 6.96
N CYS A 4 17.38 0.46 8.13
CA CYS A 4 16.84 1.01 9.37
C CYS A 4 17.56 2.29 9.84
N LEU A 5 18.87 2.39 9.66
CA LEU A 5 19.62 3.59 10.05
C LEU A 5 19.29 4.78 9.14
N ILE A 6 19.07 4.53 7.84
CA ILE A 6 18.64 5.58 6.90
C ILE A 6 17.30 6.18 7.32
N ILE A 7 16.34 5.33 7.72
CA ILE A 7 15.02 5.78 8.16
C ILE A 7 15.15 6.63 9.43
N ILE A 8 15.96 6.23 10.40
CA ILE A 8 16.18 7.00 11.65
C ILE A 8 16.79 8.37 11.36
N ILE A 9 17.86 8.40 10.56
CA ILE A 9 18.52 9.65 10.19
C ILE A 9 17.52 10.58 9.50
N PHE A 10 16.70 10.03 8.60
CA PHE A 10 15.66 10.80 7.92
C PHE A 10 14.58 11.32 8.89
N THR A 11 14.10 10.49 9.83
CA THR A 11 13.11 10.93 10.83
C THR A 11 13.66 11.96 11.80
N ASP A 12 14.94 11.87 12.15
CA ASP A 12 15.60 12.83 13.04
C ASP A 12 15.77 14.19 12.35
N ILE A 13 16.20 14.18 11.08
CA ILE A 13 16.27 15.41 10.26
C ILE A 13 14.89 16.05 10.12
N LEU A 14 13.85 15.25 9.83
CA LEU A 14 12.49 15.75 9.70
C LEU A 14 11.94 16.29 11.04
N SER A 15 12.30 15.68 12.17
CA SER A 15 11.95 16.16 13.51
C SER A 15 12.65 17.48 13.86
N LEU A 16 13.92 17.64 13.46
CA LEU A 16 14.64 18.91 13.61
C LEU A 16 13.99 20.01 12.76
N ILE A 17 13.68 19.74 11.49
CA ILE A 17 12.99 20.69 10.62
C ILE A 17 11.61 21.06 11.22
N SER A 18 10.83 20.08 11.67
CA SER A 18 9.50 20.30 12.23
C SER A 18 9.54 21.15 13.50
N SER A 19 10.51 20.91 14.39
CA SER A 19 10.67 21.70 15.61
C SER A 19 11.16 23.13 15.33
N LEU A 20 12.07 23.32 14.37
CA LEU A 20 12.50 24.65 13.91
C LEU A 20 11.35 25.45 13.29
N LEU A 21 10.52 24.81 12.44
CA LEU A 21 9.33 25.45 11.86
C LEU A 21 8.34 25.85 12.97
N PHE A 22 8.14 24.99 13.97
CA PHE A 22 7.27 25.28 15.10
C PHE A 22 7.78 26.46 15.95
N LEU A 23 9.09 26.49 16.27
CA LEU A 23 9.71 27.61 16.99
C LEU A 23 9.65 28.91 16.20
N SER A 24 9.93 28.86 14.89
CA SER A 24 9.85 30.04 14.03
C SER A 24 8.46 30.67 14.01
N GLN A 25 7.41 29.85 14.16
CA GLN A 25 6.03 30.31 14.27
C GLN A 25 5.74 30.95 15.63
N ILE A 26 6.23 30.37 16.74
CA ILE A 26 6.02 30.91 18.08
C ILE A 26 6.73 32.25 18.27
N PHE A 27 7.99 32.34 17.84
CA PHE A 27 8.81 33.54 17.99
C PHE A 27 8.62 34.54 16.83
N SER A 28 7.71 34.27 15.90
CA SER A 28 7.44 35.11 14.72
C SER A 28 8.68 35.43 13.87
N TRP A 29 9.68 34.54 13.87
CA TRP A 29 10.93 34.74 13.13
C TRP A 29 10.77 34.63 11.61
N ALA A 30 9.73 33.94 11.15
CA ALA A 30 9.43 33.80 9.73
C ALA A 30 7.92 33.72 9.49
N THR A 31 7.46 34.28 8.38
CA THR A 31 6.05 34.22 7.93
C THR A 31 5.76 32.90 7.21
N ILE A 32 6.06 31.79 7.87
CA ILE A 32 5.72 30.46 7.35
C ILE A 32 4.23 30.20 7.60
N GLY A 33 3.52 29.73 6.57
CA GLY A 33 2.10 29.43 6.67
C GLY A 33 1.82 28.34 7.71
N ILE A 34 0.82 28.57 8.55
CA ILE A 34 0.38 27.65 9.62
C ILE A 34 0.10 26.24 9.05
N SER A 35 -0.42 26.15 7.83
CA SER A 35 -0.68 24.89 7.12
C SER A 35 0.59 24.07 6.87
N CYS A 36 1.69 24.72 6.49
CA CYS A 36 2.96 24.03 6.23
C CYS A 36 3.53 23.45 7.52
N THR A 37 3.62 24.25 8.58
CA THR A 37 4.13 23.78 9.88
C THR A 37 3.32 22.59 10.40
N ARG A 38 1.99 22.65 10.32
CA ARG A 38 1.11 21.55 10.72
C ARG A 38 1.32 20.29 9.87
N LEU A 39 1.49 20.44 8.56
CA LEU A 39 1.78 19.31 7.66
C LEU A 39 3.10 18.62 8.02
N PHE A 40 4.17 19.38 8.23
CA PHE A 40 5.47 18.82 8.62
C PHE A 40 5.40 18.07 9.95
N ILE A 41 4.75 18.66 10.96
CA ILE A 41 4.56 18.01 12.27
C ILE A 41 3.73 16.72 12.12
N ALA A 42 2.65 16.75 11.34
CA ALA A 42 1.78 15.58 11.14
C ALA A 42 2.51 14.45 10.40
N ILE A 43 3.25 14.77 9.34
CA ILE A 43 4.06 13.80 8.59
C ILE A 43 5.15 13.22 9.50
N ASN A 44 5.84 14.07 10.28
CA ASN A 44 6.85 13.62 11.22
C ASN A 44 6.29 12.64 12.26
N ALA A 45 5.14 12.94 12.85
CA ALA A 45 4.48 12.06 13.80
C ALA A 45 4.18 10.68 13.17
N LEU A 46 3.63 10.64 11.95
CA LEU A 46 3.36 9.39 11.24
C LEU A 46 4.64 8.57 11.00
N LEU A 47 5.73 9.22 10.55
CA LEU A 47 7.00 8.53 10.31
C LEU A 47 7.65 7.98 11.59
N VAL A 48 7.57 8.72 12.70
CA VAL A 48 8.07 8.24 14.01
C VAL A 48 7.30 7.00 14.45
N TRP A 49 5.97 6.98 14.29
CA TRP A 49 5.16 5.80 14.58
C TRP A 49 5.47 4.62 13.66
N LEU A 50 5.73 4.85 12.37
CA LEU A 50 6.22 3.79 11.47
C LEU A 50 7.60 3.27 11.89
N GLY A 51 8.46 4.13 12.45
CA GLY A 51 9.75 3.73 13.03
C GLY A 51 9.64 2.73 14.18
N ILE A 52 8.52 2.73 14.91
CA ILE A 52 8.28 1.78 16.01
C ILE A 52 8.16 0.34 15.49
N LEU A 53 7.71 0.14 14.25
CA LEU A 53 7.62 -1.19 13.61
C LEU A 53 8.99 -1.90 13.55
N ARG A 54 10.10 -1.17 13.63
CA ARG A 54 11.44 -1.76 13.74
C ARG A 54 11.63 -2.54 15.03
N TYR A 55 11.11 -2.05 16.15
CA TYR A 55 11.26 -2.72 17.44
C TYR A 55 10.43 -4.01 17.50
N ILE A 56 9.35 -4.07 16.71
CA ILE A 56 8.53 -5.28 16.55
C ILE A 56 9.35 -6.43 15.92
N ASN A 57 10.37 -6.12 15.11
CA ASN A 57 11.28 -7.14 14.54
C ASN A 57 12.12 -7.89 15.59
N TYR A 58 12.24 -7.36 16.81
CA TYR A 58 13.00 -8.04 17.87
C TYR A 58 12.27 -9.29 18.38
N PHE A 59 10.94 -9.35 18.22
CA PHE A 59 10.16 -10.51 18.61
C PHE A 59 10.15 -11.54 17.47
N PRO A 60 10.56 -12.80 17.71
CA PRO A 60 10.73 -13.80 16.65
C PRO A 60 9.43 -14.08 15.88
N SER A 61 8.27 -14.05 16.55
CA SER A 61 6.96 -14.26 15.91
C SER A 61 6.57 -13.15 14.92
N TYR A 62 7.00 -11.91 15.14
CA TYR A 62 6.65 -10.76 14.30
C TYR A 62 7.74 -10.40 13.29
N ASN A 63 8.98 -10.82 13.54
CA ASN A 63 10.10 -10.64 12.61
C ASN A 63 9.83 -11.32 11.26
N LEU A 64 9.23 -12.52 11.28
CA LEU A 64 8.87 -13.24 10.06
C LEU A 64 7.92 -12.40 9.18
N PHE A 65 6.88 -11.81 9.75
CA PHE A 65 5.93 -10.97 9.02
C PHE A 65 6.60 -9.77 8.33
N MET A 66 7.53 -9.10 9.01
CA MET A 66 8.23 -7.95 8.45
C MET A 66 9.23 -8.34 7.36
N ILE A 67 9.88 -9.50 7.50
CA ILE A 67 10.72 -10.09 6.43
C ILE A 67 9.87 -10.41 5.20
N LEU A 68 8.67 -10.97 5.38
CA LEU A 68 7.73 -11.25 4.28
C LEU A 68 7.37 -9.99 3.50
N ILE A 69 7.01 -8.90 4.20
CA ILE A 69 6.68 -7.63 3.55
C ILE A 69 7.89 -7.10 2.77
N LYS A 70 9.08 -7.11 3.38
CA LYS A 70 10.31 -6.61 2.75
C LYS A 70 10.65 -7.39 1.48
N ASN A 71 10.54 -8.72 1.53
CA ASN A 71 10.85 -9.58 0.40
C ASN A 71 9.85 -9.41 -0.76
N ASN A 72 8.57 -9.23 -0.43
CA ASN A 72 7.51 -9.06 -1.43
C ASN A 72 7.31 -7.62 -1.91
N PHE A 73 7.99 -6.65 -1.30
CA PHE A 73 7.78 -5.23 -1.58
C PHE A 73 7.91 -4.86 -3.07
N THR A 74 8.99 -5.29 -3.72
CA THR A 74 9.21 -5.00 -5.16
C THR A 74 8.12 -5.61 -6.03
N PHE A 75 7.57 -6.75 -5.63
CA PHE A 75 6.47 -7.38 -6.34
C PHE A 75 5.17 -6.61 -6.15
N LEU A 76 4.82 -6.25 -4.92
CA LEU A 76 3.64 -5.46 -4.59
C LEU A 76 3.65 -4.13 -5.36
N MET A 77 4.81 -3.48 -5.48
CA MET A 77 4.95 -2.25 -6.26
C MET A 77 4.64 -2.45 -7.75
N LYS A 78 5.07 -3.56 -8.36
CA LYS A 78 4.73 -3.87 -9.77
C LYS A 78 3.23 -4.11 -9.95
N PHE A 79 2.62 -4.82 -9.01
CA PHE A 79 1.18 -5.04 -9.03
C PHE A 79 0.41 -3.72 -8.89
N CYS A 80 0.79 -2.85 -7.95
CA CYS A 80 0.19 -1.53 -7.79
C CYS A 80 0.32 -0.67 -9.06
N LEU A 81 1.47 -0.71 -9.73
CA LEU A 81 1.66 -0.02 -11.01
C LEU A 81 0.70 -0.53 -12.09
N LEU A 82 0.49 -1.85 -12.18
CA LEU A 82 -0.48 -2.43 -13.11
C LEU A 82 -1.91 -1.96 -12.81
N VAL A 83 -2.29 -1.91 -11.54
CA VAL A 83 -3.61 -1.41 -11.11
C VAL A 83 -3.78 0.05 -11.52
N ILE A 84 -2.77 0.90 -11.34
CA ILE A 84 -2.80 2.31 -11.76
C ILE A 84 -2.96 2.44 -13.27
N ILE A 85 -2.24 1.63 -14.06
CA ILE A 85 -2.33 1.64 -15.54
C ILE A 85 -3.75 1.33 -16.02
N VAL A 86 -4.47 0.45 -15.33
CA VAL A 86 -5.88 0.15 -15.66
C VAL A 86 -6.81 1.24 -15.11
N PHE A 87 -6.57 1.72 -13.89
CA PHE A 87 -7.43 2.69 -13.20
C PHE A 87 -7.51 4.05 -13.88
N VAL A 88 -6.40 4.56 -14.42
CA VAL A 88 -6.35 5.90 -15.04
C VAL A 88 -7.25 6.00 -16.29
N PRO A 89 -7.22 5.06 -17.25
CA PRO A 89 -8.15 5.04 -18.38
C PRO A 89 -9.63 4.98 -17.97
N PHE A 90 -9.99 4.18 -16.96
CA PHE A 90 -11.37 4.16 -16.45
C PHE A 90 -11.76 5.51 -15.86
N SER A 91 -10.87 6.15 -15.11
CA SER A 91 -11.11 7.49 -14.55
C SER A 91 -11.26 8.56 -15.65
N LEU A 92 -10.45 8.50 -16.70
CA LEU A 92 -10.58 9.40 -17.85
C LEU A 92 -11.89 9.17 -18.61
N CYS A 93 -12.26 7.90 -18.83
CA CYS A 93 -13.52 7.56 -19.49
C CYS A 93 -14.74 8.07 -18.70
N ALA A 94 -14.76 7.84 -17.37
CA ALA A 94 -15.81 8.34 -16.49
C ALA A 94 -15.87 9.88 -16.49
N TYR A 95 -14.72 10.55 -16.46
CA TYR A 95 -14.65 12.01 -16.52
C TYR A 95 -15.26 12.56 -17.81
N CYS A 96 -14.89 12.02 -18.98
CA CYS A 96 -15.38 12.52 -20.26
C CYS A 96 -16.87 12.22 -20.50
N THR A 97 -17.38 11.08 -20.02
CA THR A 97 -18.75 10.63 -20.33
C THR A 97 -19.77 11.06 -19.27
N ILE A 98 -19.44 10.89 -17.98
CA ILE A 98 -20.34 11.12 -16.84
C ILE A 98 -20.14 12.52 -16.26
N GLY A 99 -18.94 13.09 -16.40
CA GLY A 99 -18.55 14.39 -15.85
C GLY A 99 -19.51 15.57 -16.13
N PRO A 100 -19.99 15.77 -17.38
CA PRO A 100 -20.90 16.89 -17.65
C PRO A 100 -22.29 16.76 -17.01
N TYR A 101 -22.67 15.57 -16.53
CA TYR A 101 -24.00 15.29 -15.99
C TYR A 101 -24.05 15.16 -14.47
N HIS A 102 -22.90 14.98 -13.81
CA HIS A 102 -22.82 14.81 -12.36
C HIS A 102 -21.76 15.65 -11.67
N GLN A 103 -22.16 16.35 -10.60
CA GLN A 103 -21.26 17.16 -9.78
C GLN A 103 -20.12 16.34 -9.12
N LYS A 104 -20.39 15.07 -8.77
CA LYS A 104 -19.37 14.13 -8.25
C LYS A 104 -18.29 13.81 -9.30
N PHE A 105 -18.58 13.96 -10.58
CA PHE A 105 -17.69 13.63 -11.70
C PHE A 105 -17.13 14.87 -12.42
N SER A 106 -17.32 16.07 -11.84
CA SER A 106 -17.02 17.36 -12.48
C SER A 106 -15.51 17.62 -12.68
N SER A 107 -14.62 16.99 -11.92
CA SER A 107 -13.17 17.12 -12.11
C SER A 107 -12.48 15.77 -12.01
N PHE A 108 -11.37 15.59 -12.73
CA PHE A 108 -10.63 14.33 -12.76
C PHE A 108 -10.28 13.81 -11.35
N LEU A 109 -9.84 14.67 -10.44
CA LEU A 109 -9.50 14.28 -9.07
C LEU A 109 -10.73 13.81 -8.27
N LYS A 110 -11.90 14.45 -8.48
CA LYS A 110 -13.15 14.00 -7.86
C LYS A 110 -13.57 12.64 -8.41
N VAL A 111 -13.52 12.47 -9.73
CA VAL A 111 -13.78 11.19 -10.39
C VAL A 111 -12.87 10.10 -9.83
N ALA A 112 -11.55 10.34 -9.76
CA ALA A 112 -10.60 9.40 -9.20
C ALA A 112 -10.90 9.07 -7.73
N SER A 113 -11.29 10.05 -6.89
CA SER A 113 -11.67 9.79 -5.50
C SER A 113 -12.93 8.91 -5.38
N VAL A 114 -13.94 9.14 -6.23
CA VAL A 114 -15.18 8.35 -6.26
C VAL A 114 -14.90 6.92 -6.74
N LEU A 115 -14.15 6.76 -7.84
CA LEU A 115 -13.78 5.43 -8.34
C LEU A 115 -12.86 4.69 -7.36
N PHE A 116 -11.98 5.40 -6.64
CA PHE A 116 -11.16 4.80 -5.58
C PHE A 116 -12.01 4.33 -4.39
N GLY A 117 -13.03 5.10 -4.00
CA GLY A 117 -14.02 4.66 -3.01
C GLY A 117 -14.76 3.41 -3.47
N LEU A 118 -15.30 3.42 -4.69
CA LEU A 118 -16.00 2.27 -5.29
C LEU A 118 -15.12 1.02 -5.40
N MET A 119 -13.84 1.18 -5.73
CA MET A 119 -12.86 0.08 -5.76
C MET A 119 -12.67 -0.57 -4.39
N ASN A 120 -12.90 0.15 -3.30
CA ASN A 120 -12.86 -0.36 -1.93
C ASN A 120 -14.26 -0.72 -1.38
N GLY A 121 -15.30 -0.61 -2.21
CA GLY A 121 -16.68 -0.91 -1.84
C GLY A 121 -17.43 0.22 -1.13
N ASP A 122 -16.90 1.44 -1.14
CA ASP A 122 -17.54 2.60 -0.51
C ASP A 122 -18.63 3.23 -1.41
N GLU A 123 -19.71 3.70 -0.78
CA GLU A 123 -20.84 4.41 -1.40
C GLU A 123 -21.42 3.84 -2.72
N ILE A 124 -21.39 2.51 -2.94
CA ILE A 124 -21.86 1.91 -4.21
C ILE A 124 -23.32 2.30 -4.50
N PHE A 125 -24.23 2.02 -3.58
CA PHE A 125 -25.67 2.29 -3.75
C PHE A 125 -25.97 3.78 -3.98
N ILE A 126 -25.33 4.65 -3.19
CA ILE A 126 -25.49 6.10 -3.27
C ILE A 126 -25.07 6.59 -4.67
N THR A 127 -23.95 6.07 -5.18
CA THR A 127 -23.47 6.44 -6.52
C THR A 127 -24.46 6.00 -7.61
N TYR A 128 -25.00 4.77 -7.52
CA TYR A 128 -26.02 4.29 -8.46
C TYR A 128 -27.31 5.11 -8.45
N GLN A 129 -27.76 5.54 -7.26
CA GLN A 129 -28.99 6.32 -7.13
C GLN A 129 -28.79 7.76 -7.56
N SER A 130 -27.61 8.34 -7.29
CA SER A 130 -27.28 9.70 -7.68
C SER A 130 -27.17 9.90 -9.19
N MET A 131 -27.11 8.81 -9.96
CA MET A 131 -27.05 8.79 -11.43
C MET A 131 -28.43 9.03 -12.07
N SER A 132 -28.99 10.22 -11.85
CA SER A 132 -30.21 10.71 -12.52
C SER A 132 -29.84 11.59 -13.72
N ILE A 133 -29.69 10.97 -14.89
CA ILE A 133 -29.42 11.65 -16.15
C ILE A 133 -30.69 11.63 -17.02
N ASP A 134 -31.02 12.75 -17.65
CA ASP A 134 -32.26 12.89 -18.45
C ASP A 134 -32.28 11.97 -19.68
N SER A 135 -31.11 11.61 -20.23
CA SER A 135 -31.04 10.71 -21.38
C SER A 135 -30.87 9.25 -20.95
N THR A 136 -31.79 8.42 -21.43
CA THR A 136 -31.84 6.98 -21.15
C THR A 136 -30.57 6.25 -21.58
N ILE A 137 -30.00 6.60 -22.73
CA ILE A 137 -28.79 5.98 -23.28
C ILE A 137 -27.60 6.20 -22.34
N MET A 138 -27.39 7.42 -21.85
CA MET A 138 -26.27 7.69 -20.95
C MET A 138 -26.50 7.14 -19.55
N LEU A 139 -27.74 7.11 -19.08
CA LEU A 139 -28.09 6.45 -17.83
C LEU A 139 -27.79 4.95 -17.89
N VAL A 140 -28.11 4.28 -19.00
CA VAL A 140 -27.77 2.87 -19.21
C VAL A 140 -26.26 2.69 -19.32
N PHE A 141 -25.58 3.54 -20.10
CA PHE A 141 -24.13 3.51 -20.23
C PHE A 141 -23.42 3.67 -18.89
N SER A 142 -23.81 4.65 -18.06
CA SER A 142 -23.18 4.90 -16.76
C SER A 142 -23.37 3.74 -15.79
N LYS A 143 -24.56 3.12 -15.76
CA LYS A 143 -24.82 1.93 -14.94
C LYS A 143 -24.01 0.72 -15.37
N ILE A 144 -23.91 0.46 -16.67
CA ILE A 144 -23.08 -0.62 -17.22
C ILE A 144 -21.60 -0.34 -16.93
N PHE A 145 -21.15 0.88 -17.16
CA PHE A 145 -19.77 1.31 -16.89
C PHE A 145 -19.39 1.10 -15.41
N LEU A 146 -20.20 1.59 -14.48
CA LEU A 146 -19.96 1.41 -13.04
C LEU A 146 -20.01 -0.05 -12.63
N SER A 147 -20.93 -0.84 -13.20
CA SER A 147 -21.02 -2.29 -12.94
C SER A 147 -19.75 -3.02 -13.39
N LEU A 148 -19.27 -2.72 -14.61
CA LEU A 148 -18.05 -3.29 -15.15
C LEU A 148 -16.82 -2.90 -14.33
N PHE A 149 -16.73 -1.64 -13.93
CA PHE A 149 -15.64 -1.15 -13.07
C PHE A 149 -15.63 -1.90 -11.73
N ILE A 150 -16.77 -1.97 -11.03
CA ILE A 150 -16.87 -2.65 -9.73
C ILE A 150 -16.53 -4.13 -9.90
N CYS A 151 -17.07 -4.81 -10.91
CA CYS A 151 -16.79 -6.23 -11.12
C CYS A 151 -15.30 -6.50 -11.39
N LEU A 152 -14.69 -5.69 -12.25
CA LEU A 152 -13.26 -5.82 -12.61
C LEU A 152 -12.36 -5.59 -11.39
N PHE A 153 -12.61 -4.54 -10.63
CA PHE A 153 -11.72 -4.16 -9.53
C PHE A 153 -12.00 -4.96 -8.24
N MET A 154 -13.26 -5.08 -7.80
CA MET A 154 -13.60 -5.81 -6.58
C MET A 154 -13.39 -7.32 -6.72
N TYR A 155 -13.79 -7.91 -7.85
CA TYR A 155 -13.63 -9.36 -8.02
C TYR A 155 -12.37 -9.73 -8.78
N GLY A 156 -11.97 -8.98 -9.80
CA GLY A 156 -10.75 -9.29 -10.56
C GLY A 156 -9.48 -8.92 -9.79
N VAL A 157 -9.26 -7.61 -9.60
CA VAL A 157 -8.00 -7.09 -9.02
C VAL A 157 -7.79 -7.58 -7.59
N ILE A 158 -8.80 -7.52 -6.72
CA ILE A 158 -8.66 -7.99 -5.32
C ILE A 158 -8.43 -9.50 -5.26
N SER A 159 -9.15 -10.32 -6.05
CA SER A 159 -8.92 -11.77 -6.03
C SER A 159 -7.54 -12.14 -6.54
N ILE A 160 -7.04 -11.45 -7.58
CA ILE A 160 -5.68 -11.63 -8.07
C ILE A 160 -4.68 -11.23 -6.99
N PHE A 161 -4.88 -10.10 -6.31
CA PHE A 161 -4.00 -9.66 -5.22
C PHE A 161 -3.92 -10.70 -4.09
N VAL A 162 -5.07 -11.20 -3.63
CA VAL A 162 -5.15 -12.23 -2.58
C VAL A 162 -4.53 -13.54 -3.05
N ALA A 163 -4.82 -13.98 -4.28
CA ALA A 163 -4.22 -15.18 -4.85
C ALA A 163 -2.69 -15.08 -4.86
N ILE A 164 -2.17 -13.94 -5.31
CA ILE A 164 -0.74 -13.72 -5.36
C ILE A 164 -0.13 -13.68 -3.96
N LEU A 165 -0.71 -12.93 -3.03
CA LEU A 165 -0.25 -12.91 -1.63
C LEU A 165 -0.18 -14.31 -1.03
N ASN A 166 -1.19 -15.16 -1.28
CA ASN A 166 -1.17 -16.54 -0.83
C ASN A 166 -0.01 -17.34 -1.46
N THR A 167 0.23 -17.20 -2.76
CA THR A 167 1.37 -17.88 -3.42
C THR A 167 2.74 -17.42 -2.90
N TYR A 168 2.87 -16.15 -2.52
CA TYR A 168 4.12 -15.62 -1.96
C TYR A 168 4.30 -16.01 -0.50
N ASN A 169 3.26 -15.91 0.32
CA ASN A 169 3.30 -16.35 1.71
C ASN A 169 3.74 -17.81 1.82
N SER A 170 3.20 -18.72 1.00
CA SER A 170 3.64 -20.13 1.02
C SER A 170 5.10 -20.32 0.60
N ARG A 171 5.60 -19.57 -0.38
CA ARG A 171 7.00 -19.65 -0.83
C ARG A 171 7.96 -19.06 0.20
N ASP A 172 7.59 -17.93 0.78
CA ASP A 172 8.46 -17.22 1.71
C ASP A 172 8.44 -17.82 3.11
N ILE A 173 7.33 -18.44 3.55
CA ILE A 173 7.32 -19.30 4.76
C ILE A 173 8.29 -20.47 4.57
N LYS A 174 8.26 -21.16 3.42
CA LYS A 174 9.22 -22.23 3.13
C LYS A 174 10.66 -21.74 3.19
N LYS A 175 10.97 -20.58 2.58
CA LYS A 175 12.30 -19.97 2.64
C LYS A 175 12.72 -19.55 4.05
N GLY A 176 11.82 -18.92 4.80
CA GLY A 176 12.06 -18.46 6.17
C GLY A 176 12.31 -19.61 7.14
N ILE A 177 11.59 -20.72 6.97
CA ILE A 177 11.84 -21.96 7.73
C ILE A 177 13.22 -22.53 7.38
N ILE A 178 13.59 -22.61 6.09
CA ILE A 178 14.91 -23.11 5.67
C ILE A 178 16.04 -22.24 6.25
N THR A 179 15.89 -20.91 6.27
CA THR A 179 16.91 -20.03 6.86
C THR A 179 17.05 -20.22 8.36
N LEU A 180 15.95 -20.42 9.09
CA LEU A 180 15.99 -20.74 10.53
C LEU A 180 16.66 -22.09 10.79
N PHE A 181 16.36 -23.10 9.98
CA PHE A 181 17.01 -24.42 10.07
C PHE A 181 18.51 -24.34 9.80
N LEU A 182 18.94 -23.54 8.82
CA LEU A 182 20.37 -23.34 8.53
C LEU A 182 21.09 -22.58 9.66
N GLU A 183 20.41 -21.63 10.29
CA GLU A 183 20.96 -20.87 11.44
C GLU A 183 21.02 -21.73 12.72
N GLU A 184 20.08 -22.66 12.92
CA GLU A 184 20.18 -23.71 13.96
C GLU A 184 21.28 -24.75 13.66
N CYS A 185 21.62 -24.97 12.38
CA CYS A 185 22.69 -25.88 11.98
C CYS A 185 24.10 -25.29 12.07
N ASP A 186 24.27 -23.97 12.24
CA ASP A 186 25.57 -23.33 12.51
C ASP A 186 26.00 -23.52 13.98
N CYS A 187 25.88 -24.76 14.47
CA CYS A 187 26.56 -25.19 15.68
C CYS A 187 28.01 -25.54 15.33
N SER A 188 28.94 -24.71 15.81
CA SER A 188 30.36 -24.98 16.00
C SER A 188 30.67 -26.18 16.94
N LEU A 189 29.69 -27.09 17.12
CA LEU A 189 29.74 -28.31 17.91
C LEU A 189 29.24 -29.56 17.15
N CYS A 190 29.08 -29.51 15.82
CA CYS A 190 28.80 -30.71 15.03
C CYS A 190 30.08 -31.48 14.68
N THR A 191 30.77 -32.01 15.69
CA THR A 191 31.63 -33.17 15.52
C THR A 191 30.79 -34.43 15.67
N ILE A 192 30.72 -35.22 14.58
CA ILE A 192 30.42 -36.65 14.54
C ILE A 192 28.93 -37.03 14.37
N HIS A 193 28.59 -37.41 13.12
CA HIS A 193 27.50 -38.30 12.69
C HIS A 193 26.03 -37.89 12.98
N HIS A 194 25.46 -36.92 12.24
CA HIS A 194 24.12 -37.04 11.59
C HIS A 194 23.62 -35.76 10.87
N CYS A 195 24.39 -35.16 9.96
CA CYS A 195 23.80 -34.23 8.99
C CYS A 195 23.29 -35.00 7.77
N ARG A 196 22.08 -35.57 7.87
CA ARG A 196 21.38 -36.11 6.69
C ARG A 196 20.76 -34.93 5.95
N HIS A 197 21.45 -34.44 4.92
CA HIS A 197 20.93 -33.52 3.92
C HIS A 197 19.52 -33.92 3.46
N PRO A 198 18.53 -33.00 3.46
CA PRO A 198 17.32 -33.17 2.67
C PRO A 198 17.51 -32.47 1.32
N ASP A 199 18.42 -32.97 0.48
CA ASP A 199 18.59 -32.50 -0.92
C ASP A 199 17.45 -32.98 -1.84
N LEU A 200 16.21 -33.11 -1.33
CA LEU A 200 15.11 -33.79 -2.06
C LEU A 200 13.73 -33.08 -2.03
N LEU A 201 13.65 -31.78 -1.74
CA LEU A 201 12.36 -31.05 -1.79
C LEU A 201 12.30 -29.87 -2.78
N ILE A 202 13.16 -29.86 -3.81
CA ILE A 202 13.11 -28.88 -4.91
C ILE A 202 12.70 -29.49 -6.27
N SER A 203 12.39 -30.79 -6.36
CA SER A 203 11.85 -31.37 -7.61
C SER A 203 10.37 -31.77 -7.49
N ARG A 204 9.47 -30.78 -7.57
CA ARG A 204 8.19 -30.75 -8.31
C ARG A 204 7.30 -29.60 -7.84
#